data_AF-A0A553IGU6-F1
#
_entry.id   AF-A0A553IGU6-F1
#
_cell.length_a   1.000
_cell.length_b   1.000
_cell.length_c   1.000
_cell.angle_alpha   90.00
_cell.angle_beta   90.00
_cell.angle_gamma   90.00
#
_symmetry.space_group_name_H-M   'P 1'
#
loop_
_entity.id
_entity.type
_entity.pdbx_description
1 polymer ?
#
loop_
_entity_poly.entity_id
_entity_poly.type
_entity_poly.pdbx_seq_one_letter_code
_entity_poly.pdbx_strand_id
1 'polypeptide(L)' 'MGKEIINDAHRKNMAVLYWTVNSKEEMRLLIKNGADGIITDRPDLLIEVINELEAEA' A
#
# COMPACT_ATOMS: atom_id res chain seq x y z
N MET A 1 -1.18 3.35 -9.61
CA MET A 1 0.17 3.21 -10.21
C MET A 1 0.88 2.08 -9.48
N GLY A 2 1.59 1.18 -10.17
CA GLY A 2 2.45 0.16 -9.52
C GLY A 2 2.00 -1.30 -9.63
N LYS A 3 0.74 -1.59 -9.97
CA LYS A 3 0.20 -2.96 -9.96
C LYS A 3 1.00 -3.97 -10.81
N GLU A 4 1.42 -3.60 -12.01
CA GLU A 4 2.23 -4.47 -12.87
C GLU A 4 3.60 -4.78 -12.25
N ILE A 5 4.28 -3.75 -11.72
CA ILE A 5 5.59 -3.90 -11.05
C ILE A 5 5.47 -4.80 -9.82
N ILE A 6 4.42 -4.60 -9.01
CA ILE A 6 4.13 -5.44 -7.84
C ILE A 6 3.94 -6.89 -8.25
N ASN A 7 3.08 -7.16 -9.23
CA ASN A 7 2.85 -8.52 -9.74
C ASN A 7 4.13 -9.17 -10.28
N ASP A 8 4.97 -8.41 -10.99
CA ASP A 8 6.22 -8.89 -11.55
C ASP A 8 7.27 -9.23 -10.47
N ALA A 9 7.33 -8.42 -9.41
CA ALA A 9 8.17 -8.67 -8.24
C ALA A 9 7.70 -9.90 -7.46
N HIS A 10 6.38 -10.02 -7.23
CA HIS A 10 5.79 -11.18 -6.57
C HIS A 10 6.06 -12.49 -7.34
N ARG A 11 6.02 -12.48 -8.68
CA ARG A 11 6.40 -13.64 -9.51
C ARG A 11 7.87 -14.08 -9.32
N LYS A 12 8.71 -13.19 -8.81
CA LYS A 12 10.12 -13.45 -8.48
C LYS A 12 10.35 -13.63 -6.97
N ASN A 13 9.28 -13.80 -6.20
CA ASN A 13 9.32 -13.92 -4.74
C ASN A 13 9.98 -12.71 -4.05
N MET A 14 9.75 -11.50 -4.58
CA MET A 14 10.26 -10.24 -4.04
C MET A 14 9.11 -9.40 -3.48
N ALA A 15 9.30 -8.85 -2.27
CA ALA A 15 8.37 -7.88 -1.68
C ALA A 15 8.60 -6.46 -2.24
N VAL A 16 7.53 -5.67 -2.34
CA VAL A 16 7.55 -4.28 -2.79
C VAL A 16 7.03 -3.36 -1.70
N LEU A 17 7.91 -2.51 -1.19
CA LEU A 17 7.61 -1.51 -0.18
C LEU A 17 7.74 -0.11 -0.78
N TYR A 18 6.76 0.76 -0.55
CA TYR A 18 6.75 2.13 -1.05
C TYR A 18 7.20 3.12 0.03
N TRP A 19 7.99 4.12 -0.37
CA TRP A 19 8.50 5.20 0.50
C TRP A 19 8.46 6.55 -0.25
N THR A 20 8.26 7.70 0.40
CA THR A 20 7.50 7.92 1.64
C THR A 20 6.11 8.40 1.26
N VAL A 21 5.07 7.67 1.69
CA VAL A 21 3.69 7.94 1.27
C VAL A 21 2.94 8.63 2.39
N ASN A 22 2.48 9.86 2.17
CA ASN A 22 1.86 10.70 3.22
C ASN A 22 0.41 11.11 2.92
N SER A 23 -0.20 10.60 1.84
CA SER A 23 -1.60 10.86 1.49
C SER A 23 -2.46 9.60 1.61
N LYS A 24 -3.70 9.74 2.12
CA LYS A 24 -4.63 8.61 2.26
C LYS A 24 -5.04 8.03 0.91
N GLU A 25 -5.18 8.87 -0.10
CA GLU A 25 -5.57 8.49 -1.46
C GLU A 25 -4.52 7.53 -2.06
N GLU A 26 -3.24 7.86 -1.90
CA GLU A 26 -2.15 7.03 -2.38
C GLU A 26 -2.00 5.74 -1.57
N MET A 27 -2.15 5.80 -0.24
CA MET A 27 -2.17 4.61 0.61
C MET A 27 -3.24 3.61 0.18
N ARG A 28 -4.50 4.08 0.00
CA ARG A 28 -5.61 3.24 -0.49
C ARG A 28 -5.29 2.61 -1.84
N LEU A 29 -4.74 3.40 -2.77
CA LEU A 29 -4.39 2.93 -4.10
C LEU A 29 -3.30 1.85 -4.06
N LEU A 30 -2.24 2.04 -3.27
CA LEU A 30 -1.13 1.10 -3.16
C LEU A 30 -1.55 -0.20 -2.47
N ILE A 31 -2.33 -0.12 -1.39
CA ILE A 31 -2.91 -1.30 -0.71
C ILE A 31 -3.79 -2.09 -1.69
N LYS A 32 -4.72 -1.42 -2.40
CA LYS A 32 -5.58 -2.07 -3.41
C LYS A 32 -4.80 -2.68 -4.58
N ASN A 33 -3.61 -2.14 -4.88
CA ASN A 33 -2.74 -2.69 -5.92
C ASN A 33 -1.85 -3.84 -5.43
N GLY A 34 -1.86 -4.17 -4.14
CA GLY A 34 -1.12 -5.29 -3.55
C GLY A 34 0.28 -4.94 -3.04
N ALA A 35 0.55 -3.67 -2.69
CA ALA A 35 1.82 -3.32 -2.06
C ALA A 35 1.99 -4.06 -0.72
N ASP A 36 3.19 -4.58 -0.46
CA ASP A 36 3.48 -5.37 0.75
C ASP A 36 3.75 -4.50 1.98
N GLY A 37 4.17 -3.24 1.76
CA GLY A 37 4.43 -2.30 2.83
C GLY A 37 4.42 -0.86 2.38
N ILE A 38 4.06 0.02 3.31
CA ILE A 38 4.09 1.48 3.13
C ILE A 38 4.94 2.07 4.25
N ILE A 39 5.95 2.82 3.86
CA ILE A 39 6.78 3.63 4.75
C ILE A 39 6.21 5.06 4.70
N THR A 40 5.83 5.59 5.86
CA THR A 40 5.11 6.87 5.98
C THR A 40 5.58 7.66 7.19
N ASP A 41 5.54 8.99 7.09
CA ASP A 41 5.67 9.89 8.23
C ASP A 41 4.34 10.10 8.95
N ARG A 42 3.24 9.58 8.38
CA ARG A 42 1.86 9.69 8.86
C ARG A 42 1.24 8.32 9.16
N PRO A 43 1.78 7.59 10.17
CA PRO A 43 1.25 6.28 10.55
C PRO A 43 -0.20 6.37 11.05
N ASP A 44 -0.62 7.52 11.58
CA ASP A 44 -1.99 7.81 11.97
C ASP A 44 -2.96 7.68 10.78
N LEU A 45 -2.63 8.29 9.65
CA LEU A 45 -3.45 8.21 8.44
C LEU A 45 -3.49 6.80 7.85
N LEU A 46 -2.37 6.07 7.92
CA LEU A 46 -2.29 4.70 7.42
C LEU A 46 -3.18 3.76 8.23
N ILE A 47 -3.21 3.89 9.57
CA ILE A 47 -4.10 3.12 10.43
C ILE A 47 -5.57 3.42 10.10
N GLU A 48 -5.94 4.69 9.91
CA GLU A 48 -7.30 5.06 9.50
C GLU A 48 -7.68 4.40 8.17
N VAL A 49 -6.80 4.43 7.18
CA VAL A 49 -7.03 3.79 5.87
C VAL A 49 -7.19 2.27 5.99
N ILE A 50 -6.37 1.60 6.81
CA ILE A 50 -6.49 0.14 7.02
C ILE A 50 -7.86 -0.18 7.63
N ASN A 51 -8.28 0.55 8.67
CA ASN A 51 -9.58 0.34 9.30
C ASN A 51 -10.75 0.59 8.33
N GLU A 52 -10.66 1.64 7.50
CA GLU A 52 -11.66 1.92 6.45
C GLU A 52 -11.78 0.73 5.48
N LEU A 53 -10.66 0.16 5.02
CA LEU A 53 -10.66 -0.95 4.06
C LEU A 53 -11.12 -2.28 4.68
N GLU A 54 -10.80 -2.55 5.95
CA GLU A 54 -11.28 -3.75 6.66
C GLU A 54 -12.78 -3.71 6.91
N ALA A 55 -13.35 -2.53 7.15
CA ALA A 55 -14.80 -2.36 7.32
C ALA A 55 -15.59 -2.49 6.00
N GLU A 56 -14.92 -2.31 4.85
CA GLU A 56 -15.50 -2.48 3.50
C GLU A 56 -15.49 -3.94 3.00
N ALA A 57 -14.72 -4.83 3.64
CA ALA A 57 -14.50 -6.22 3.23
C ALA A 57 -15.52 -7.20 3.84
#